data_AF-A0A7C5WKQ8-F1
#
_entry.id   AF-A0A7C5WKQ8-F1
#
_cell.length_a   1.000
_cell.length_b   1.000
_cell.length_c   1.000
_cell.angle_alpha   90.00
_cell.angle_beta   90.00
_cell.angle_gamma   90.00
#
_symmetry.space_group_name_H-M   'P 1'
#
loop_
_entity.id
_entity.type
_entity.pdbx_description
1 polymer ?
#
loop_
_entity_poly.entity_id
_entity_poly.type
_entity_poly.pdbx_seq_one_letter_code
_entity_poly.pdbx_strand_id
1 'polypeptide(L)'
;PGMVINGEFYGGRICESPVIADVNGDGTHDLILDDHMAFDKIGAARAGRVYILFGRQDWPPSIDLRTGGGADVVIYSRPGDDFSSGMGAGDVDRDGVPELFVAARFGDGPVDAREDCGDIHSFRGRYAWPSEIDLGIDLSDLLLYGPDPGDAFNRYEKLAVADLDGDGTSELIAGSNTTWGRNNSSKLAGEARSVAIPVPWPPTIDLGGPAEGLFFGANVRDRAATAVRVGDTNGDRLPDLVLDASGADTVSGTRTDSGQVSIFHGPLTYPLDVDLGQGSEDLLILDPQAGEWVWPLALGDVNGDGLDEIVAHGGGGYSDEIWPRFWLISPYDVDGDGITQLPDNCPLVANADQTDSDGDGRGDACQLDWDGDGATDSDDCAPADPAGGPPGGVTGLTFEAGSKSVITWSPATLADRYDVSRGELASLDGNDYGACRNDDDPDTTDPRFEDPSTPAPETGYFYLVRSRNDLCALAGSWGHTSEGADRANTNPAACP
;
A
#
# COMPACT_ATOMS: atom_id res chain seq x y z
N PRO A 1 25.14 5.48 -13.01
CA PRO A 1 25.32 4.22 -13.77
C PRO A 1 24.40 3.15 -13.17
N GLY A 2 23.45 2.62 -13.95
CA GLY A 2 22.52 1.60 -13.46
C GLY A 2 23.21 0.25 -13.21
N MET A 3 22.61 -0.56 -12.33
CA MET A 3 22.95 -1.96 -12.13
C MET A 3 22.43 -2.81 -13.31
N VAL A 4 23.18 -3.83 -13.73
CA VAL A 4 22.75 -4.79 -14.77
C VAL A 4 22.55 -6.18 -14.17
N ILE A 5 21.36 -6.76 -14.35
CA ILE A 5 21.06 -8.13 -13.95
C ILE A 5 21.05 -9.02 -15.21
N ASN A 6 21.90 -10.04 -15.22
CA ASN A 6 21.99 -11.00 -16.31
C ASN A 6 21.22 -12.27 -15.95
N GLY A 7 20.21 -12.59 -16.76
CA GLY A 7 19.46 -13.84 -16.64
C GLY A 7 20.28 -15.08 -16.98
N GLU A 8 19.69 -16.25 -16.74
CA GLU A 8 20.43 -17.52 -16.73
C GLU A 8 20.84 -18.00 -18.13
N PHE A 9 19.95 -17.95 -19.11
CA PHE A 9 20.22 -18.53 -20.43
C PHE A 9 19.51 -17.78 -21.57
N TYR A 10 19.96 -18.06 -22.80
CA TYR A 10 19.37 -17.50 -24.00
C TYR A 10 17.94 -17.98 -24.19
N GLY A 11 16.97 -17.05 -24.15
CA GLY A 11 15.54 -17.35 -24.22
C GLY A 11 14.87 -17.58 -22.87
N GLY A 12 15.62 -17.46 -21.75
CA GLY A 12 15.03 -17.27 -20.43
C GLY A 12 14.21 -15.98 -20.39
N ARG A 13 13.16 -15.97 -19.56
CA ARG A 13 12.23 -14.85 -19.45
C ARG A 13 12.31 -14.30 -18.05
N ILE A 14 13.44 -13.66 -17.79
CA ILE A 14 13.69 -13.04 -16.50
C ILE A 14 12.85 -11.77 -16.35
N CYS A 15 12.35 -11.52 -15.14
CA CYS A 15 11.70 -10.27 -14.74
C CYS A 15 10.39 -10.00 -15.50
N GLU A 16 9.55 -11.02 -15.71
CA GLU A 16 8.18 -10.77 -16.15
C GLU A 16 7.31 -10.28 -14.97
N SER A 17 7.64 -10.72 -13.75
CA SER A 17 6.93 -10.39 -12.53
C SER A 17 7.78 -9.99 -11.33
N PRO A 18 8.58 -8.91 -11.44
CA PRO A 18 9.34 -8.42 -10.30
C PRO A 18 8.43 -7.99 -9.15
N VAL A 19 8.90 -8.23 -7.92
CA VAL A 19 8.27 -7.76 -6.68
C VAL A 19 9.33 -7.02 -5.86
N ILE A 20 8.90 -5.98 -5.16
CA ILE A 20 9.70 -5.19 -4.23
C ILE A 20 9.03 -5.28 -2.87
N ALA A 21 9.71 -5.84 -1.87
CA ALA A 21 9.23 -5.96 -0.50
C ALA A 21 10.39 -6.31 0.44
N ASP A 22 10.32 -5.91 1.71
CA ASP A 22 11.30 -6.28 2.75
C ASP A 22 11.00 -7.69 3.31
N VAL A 23 11.24 -8.73 2.53
CA VAL A 23 10.88 -10.12 2.91
C VAL A 23 11.83 -10.70 3.96
N ASN A 24 12.91 -9.99 4.29
CA ASN A 24 13.84 -10.35 5.36
C ASN A 24 13.69 -9.49 6.63
N GLY A 25 12.86 -8.45 6.62
CA GLY A 25 12.55 -7.60 7.77
C GLY A 25 13.72 -6.73 8.23
N ASP A 26 14.69 -6.43 7.37
CA ASP A 26 15.85 -5.60 7.72
C ASP A 26 15.62 -4.08 7.61
N GLY A 27 14.41 -3.69 7.19
CA GLY A 27 13.99 -2.32 6.94
C GLY A 27 14.34 -1.80 5.54
N THR A 28 14.91 -2.64 4.68
CA THR A 28 15.27 -2.30 3.30
C THR A 28 14.48 -3.17 2.32
N HIS A 29 13.82 -2.58 1.34
CA HIS A 29 13.13 -3.37 0.33
C HIS A 29 14.10 -4.27 -0.46
N ASP A 30 13.73 -5.54 -0.57
CA ASP A 30 14.41 -6.54 -1.38
C ASP A 30 13.89 -6.52 -2.82
N LEU A 31 14.73 -7.01 -3.74
CA LEU A 31 14.34 -7.23 -5.13
C LEU A 31 14.09 -8.71 -5.37
N ILE A 32 12.85 -9.08 -5.69
CA ILE A 32 12.46 -10.45 -6.02
C ILE A 32 12.21 -10.55 -7.53
N LEU A 33 12.90 -11.49 -8.19
CA LEU A 33 12.88 -11.68 -9.64
C LEU A 33 12.47 -13.11 -10.00
N ASP A 34 11.73 -13.25 -11.08
CA ASP A 34 11.32 -14.53 -11.68
C ASP A 34 12.13 -14.86 -12.93
N ASP A 35 12.21 -16.15 -13.27
CA ASP A 35 12.49 -16.66 -14.62
C ASP A 35 11.64 -17.90 -14.86
N HIS A 36 10.45 -17.74 -15.46
CA HIS A 36 9.49 -18.83 -15.64
C HIS A 36 10.00 -19.96 -16.56
N MET A 37 10.99 -19.69 -17.41
CA MET A 37 11.57 -20.70 -18.31
C MET A 37 12.78 -21.42 -17.70
N ALA A 38 13.21 -21.04 -16.49
CA ALA A 38 14.36 -21.61 -15.82
C ALA A 38 14.23 -23.12 -15.60
N PHE A 39 15.39 -23.75 -15.50
CA PHE A 39 15.47 -25.17 -15.16
C PHE A 39 15.22 -25.39 -13.67
N ASP A 40 14.65 -26.54 -13.32
CA ASP A 40 14.68 -27.01 -11.93
C ASP A 40 16.14 -27.26 -11.48
N LYS A 41 16.30 -27.68 -10.23
CA LYS A 41 17.63 -27.94 -9.66
C LYS A 41 18.37 -29.12 -10.30
N ILE A 42 17.63 -30.09 -10.85
CA ILE A 42 18.21 -31.31 -11.45
C ILE A 42 18.34 -31.23 -12.98
N GLY A 43 17.97 -30.10 -13.59
CA GLY A 43 18.16 -29.78 -15.00
C GLY A 43 16.94 -30.03 -15.91
N ALA A 44 15.73 -30.22 -15.38
CA ALA A 44 14.51 -30.28 -16.16
C ALA A 44 14.08 -28.86 -16.58
N ALA A 45 13.75 -28.68 -17.86
CA ALA A 45 13.41 -27.37 -18.43
C ALA A 45 11.99 -26.92 -18.02
N ARG A 46 11.76 -25.59 -18.01
CA ARG A 46 10.44 -24.98 -17.77
C ARG A 46 9.84 -25.33 -16.40
N ALA A 47 10.69 -25.31 -15.38
CA ALA A 47 10.22 -25.43 -14.00
C ALA A 47 9.81 -24.06 -13.45
N GLY A 48 10.57 -23.02 -13.84
CA GLY A 48 10.46 -21.70 -13.23
C GLY A 48 11.35 -21.58 -11.99
N ARG A 49 11.84 -20.37 -11.73
CA ARG A 49 12.72 -20.08 -10.60
C ARG A 49 12.49 -18.67 -10.10
N VAL A 50 12.61 -18.49 -8.78
CA VAL A 50 12.58 -17.18 -8.14
C VAL A 50 13.91 -16.89 -7.48
N TYR A 51 14.36 -15.64 -7.59
CA TYR A 51 15.60 -15.11 -7.02
C TYR A 51 15.24 -13.98 -6.08
N ILE A 52 15.67 -14.07 -4.82
CA ILE A 52 15.54 -12.97 -3.85
C ILE A 52 16.93 -12.33 -3.70
N LEU A 53 17.00 -11.03 -3.93
CA LEU A 53 18.19 -10.22 -3.73
C LEU A 53 17.91 -9.24 -2.60
N PHE A 54 18.58 -9.44 -1.47
CA PHE A 54 18.37 -8.60 -0.30
C PHE A 54 18.82 -7.17 -0.55
N GLY A 55 18.02 -6.25 -0.03
CA GLY A 55 18.21 -4.81 -0.06
C GLY A 55 19.59 -4.43 0.44
N ARG A 56 20.26 -3.53 -0.27
CA ARG A 56 21.61 -3.07 0.08
C ARG A 56 21.85 -1.66 -0.42
N GLN A 57 22.62 -0.90 0.36
CA GLN A 57 23.02 0.46 -0.04
C GLN A 57 23.98 0.46 -1.24
N ASP A 58 24.91 -0.50 -1.28
CA ASP A 58 25.90 -0.63 -2.35
C ASP A 58 25.60 -1.85 -3.23
N TRP A 59 24.94 -1.59 -4.37
CA TRP A 59 24.73 -2.62 -5.39
C TRP A 59 25.97 -2.84 -6.24
N PRO A 60 26.35 -4.10 -6.55
CA PRO A 60 27.37 -4.35 -7.54
C PRO A 60 26.91 -3.81 -8.91
N PRO A 61 27.83 -3.37 -9.79
CA PRO A 61 27.46 -2.86 -11.12
C PRO A 61 26.81 -3.93 -12.00
N SER A 62 27.00 -5.22 -11.67
CA SER A 62 26.36 -6.33 -12.35
C SER A 62 26.11 -7.51 -11.41
N ILE A 63 24.98 -8.18 -11.60
CA ILE A 63 24.63 -9.46 -10.98
C ILE A 63 24.44 -10.50 -12.10
N ASP A 64 24.97 -11.71 -11.89
CA ASP A 64 24.85 -12.82 -12.84
C ASP A 64 24.11 -13.98 -12.18
N LEU A 65 22.91 -14.28 -12.67
CA LEU A 65 22.01 -15.29 -12.10
C LEU A 65 22.19 -16.69 -12.73
N ARG A 66 23.11 -16.86 -13.68
CA ARG A 66 23.30 -18.10 -14.48
C ARG A 66 23.52 -19.40 -13.72
N THR A 67 23.79 -19.33 -12.42
CA THR A 67 23.95 -20.51 -11.57
C THR A 67 23.30 -20.33 -10.19
N GLY A 68 22.38 -19.37 -10.03
CA GLY A 68 21.85 -18.98 -8.72
C GLY A 68 22.83 -18.18 -7.85
N GLY A 69 24.14 -18.28 -8.09
CA GLY A 69 25.19 -17.67 -7.25
C GLY A 69 25.28 -16.14 -7.23
N GLY A 70 24.33 -15.43 -7.83
CA GLY A 70 24.19 -13.97 -7.74
C GLY A 70 23.05 -13.51 -6.83
N ALA A 71 22.16 -14.41 -6.41
CA ALA A 71 21.04 -14.12 -5.52
C ALA A 71 21.37 -14.56 -4.08
N ASP A 72 20.69 -13.94 -3.11
CA ASP A 72 20.84 -14.31 -1.69
C ASP A 72 19.97 -15.53 -1.36
N VAL A 73 18.81 -15.67 -2.00
CA VAL A 73 17.95 -16.86 -1.95
C VAL A 73 17.55 -17.28 -3.36
N VAL A 74 17.51 -18.59 -3.60
CA VAL A 74 17.00 -19.18 -4.84
C VAL A 74 15.91 -20.19 -4.54
N ILE A 75 14.73 -20.02 -5.14
CA ILE A 75 13.60 -20.95 -5.04
C ILE A 75 13.47 -21.71 -6.35
N TYR A 76 13.72 -23.01 -6.31
CA TYR A 76 13.57 -23.94 -7.43
C TYR A 76 12.19 -24.58 -7.39
N SER A 77 11.50 -24.57 -8.53
CA SER A 77 10.22 -25.27 -8.68
C SER A 77 10.38 -26.67 -9.28
N ARG A 78 9.25 -27.40 -9.32
CA ARG A 78 9.09 -28.66 -10.05
C ARG A 78 8.89 -28.41 -11.55
N PRO A 79 9.36 -29.33 -12.41
CA PRO A 79 9.12 -29.22 -13.84
C PRO A 79 7.66 -29.48 -14.19
N GLY A 80 7.08 -28.60 -15.01
CA GLY A 80 5.72 -28.76 -15.55
C GLY A 80 4.76 -27.64 -15.16
N ASP A 81 4.94 -27.06 -13.97
CA ASP A 81 3.90 -26.24 -13.33
C ASP A 81 3.96 -24.75 -13.74
N ASP A 82 4.98 -24.36 -14.53
CA ASP A 82 5.27 -22.98 -14.96
C ASP A 82 5.21 -22.00 -13.78
N PHE A 83 6.04 -22.29 -12.77
CA PHE A 83 6.18 -21.49 -11.56
C PHE A 83 6.65 -20.07 -11.88
N SER A 84 6.26 -19.12 -11.03
CA SER A 84 6.49 -17.69 -11.16
C SER A 84 5.71 -17.01 -12.30
N SER A 85 4.53 -17.54 -12.65
CA SER A 85 3.61 -16.90 -13.60
C SER A 85 3.00 -15.60 -13.09
N GLY A 86 3.02 -15.40 -11.77
CA GLY A 86 2.60 -14.21 -11.05
C GLY A 86 3.26 -14.20 -9.67
N MET A 87 3.60 -13.03 -9.15
CA MET A 87 4.15 -12.86 -7.80
C MET A 87 3.53 -11.64 -7.12
N GLY A 88 3.51 -11.66 -5.79
CA GLY A 88 3.11 -10.55 -4.94
C GLY A 88 3.69 -10.73 -3.54
N ALA A 89 3.76 -9.66 -2.77
CA ALA A 89 4.22 -9.71 -1.39
C ALA A 89 3.45 -8.72 -0.53
N GLY A 90 3.30 -9.06 0.75
CA GLY A 90 2.64 -8.23 1.75
C GLY A 90 2.56 -8.96 3.08
N ASP A 91 2.38 -8.21 4.17
CA ASP A 91 2.30 -8.75 5.53
C ASP A 91 0.87 -9.19 5.84
N VAL A 92 0.63 -10.48 5.76
CA VAL A 92 -0.66 -11.13 5.98
C VAL A 92 -0.83 -11.53 7.44
N ASP A 93 0.25 -11.92 8.12
CA ASP A 93 0.18 -12.41 9.50
C ASP A 93 0.56 -11.39 10.59
N ARG A 94 0.85 -10.16 10.17
CA ARG A 94 1.13 -8.96 10.99
C ARG A 94 2.36 -9.11 11.87
N ASP A 95 3.37 -9.83 11.41
CA ASP A 95 4.66 -9.92 12.11
C ASP A 95 5.64 -8.80 11.73
N GLY A 96 5.22 -7.92 10.80
CA GLY A 96 6.01 -6.81 10.28
C GLY A 96 6.97 -7.21 9.15
N VAL A 97 6.95 -8.46 8.70
CA VAL A 97 7.81 -8.98 7.63
C VAL A 97 6.94 -9.55 6.50
N PRO A 98 6.82 -8.84 5.37
CA PRO A 98 6.03 -9.29 4.22
C PRO A 98 6.30 -10.73 3.79
N GLU A 99 5.22 -11.48 3.56
CA GLU A 99 5.27 -12.79 2.92
C GLU A 99 5.39 -12.68 1.40
N LEU A 100 5.94 -13.73 0.79
CA LEU A 100 6.06 -13.85 -0.66
C LEU A 100 5.08 -14.90 -1.19
N PHE A 101 4.29 -14.52 -2.19
CA PHE A 101 3.35 -15.38 -2.89
C PHE A 101 3.80 -15.58 -4.34
N VAL A 102 3.84 -16.82 -4.79
CA VAL A 102 4.31 -17.19 -6.14
C VAL A 102 3.34 -18.15 -6.80
N ALA A 103 2.74 -17.73 -7.91
CA ALA A 103 1.82 -18.53 -8.69
C ALA A 103 2.55 -19.52 -9.62
N ALA A 104 1.95 -20.69 -9.79
CA ALA A 104 2.30 -21.73 -10.75
C ALA A 104 1.06 -22.07 -11.56
N ARG A 105 0.93 -21.47 -12.75
CA ARG A 105 -0.31 -21.52 -13.53
C ARG A 105 -0.74 -22.91 -14.00
N PHE A 106 0.16 -23.89 -14.01
CA PHE A 106 -0.14 -25.28 -14.39
C PHE A 106 -0.09 -26.23 -13.18
N GLY A 107 -0.21 -25.69 -11.96
CA GLY A 107 -0.43 -26.50 -10.78
C GLY A 107 -1.72 -27.31 -10.90
N ASP A 108 -1.66 -28.59 -10.54
CA ASP A 108 -2.75 -29.56 -10.67
C ASP A 108 -3.58 -29.72 -9.38
N GLY A 109 -3.42 -28.79 -8.43
CA GLY A 109 -4.25 -28.70 -7.25
C GLY A 109 -4.06 -29.84 -6.24
N PRO A 110 -5.09 -30.17 -5.45
CA PRO A 110 -4.98 -31.17 -4.39
C PRO A 110 -4.69 -32.57 -4.96
N VAL A 111 -3.51 -33.11 -4.66
CA VAL A 111 -3.09 -34.47 -5.06
C VAL A 111 -3.11 -34.66 -6.59
N ASP A 112 -2.76 -33.61 -7.33
CA ASP A 112 -2.71 -33.59 -8.81
C ASP A 112 -4.05 -34.02 -9.46
N ALA A 113 -5.17 -33.72 -8.80
CA ALA A 113 -6.50 -34.17 -9.20
C ALA A 113 -7.30 -33.10 -9.97
N ARG A 114 -6.82 -31.86 -10.01
CA ARG A 114 -7.47 -30.70 -10.62
C ARG A 114 -6.54 -30.11 -11.69
N GLU A 115 -6.44 -30.83 -12.82
CA GLU A 115 -5.54 -30.52 -13.94
C GLU A 115 -5.53 -29.03 -14.30
N ASP A 116 -4.34 -28.42 -14.35
CA ASP A 116 -4.09 -27.02 -14.73
C ASP A 116 -5.01 -26.01 -14.01
N CYS A 117 -5.35 -26.23 -12.73
CA CYS A 117 -6.14 -25.25 -11.97
C CYS A 117 -5.35 -24.02 -11.54
N GLY A 118 -4.02 -24.14 -11.51
CA GLY A 118 -3.11 -23.15 -10.99
C GLY A 118 -2.95 -23.28 -9.48
N ASP A 119 -1.73 -23.13 -8.98
CA ASP A 119 -1.39 -23.16 -7.57
C ASP A 119 -0.69 -21.85 -7.15
N ILE A 120 -0.75 -21.49 -5.87
CA ILE A 120 0.02 -20.38 -5.29
C ILE A 120 0.85 -20.94 -4.13
N HIS A 121 2.16 -20.90 -4.28
CA HIS A 121 3.12 -21.24 -3.24
C HIS A 121 3.42 -19.99 -2.42
N SER A 122 3.17 -20.07 -1.12
CA SER A 122 3.39 -18.97 -0.19
C SER A 122 4.55 -19.27 0.75
N PHE A 123 5.39 -18.26 0.96
CA PHE A 123 6.57 -18.33 1.80
C PHE A 123 6.50 -17.23 2.85
N ARG A 124 6.62 -17.61 4.12
CA ARG A 124 6.67 -16.64 5.23
C ARG A 124 7.90 -15.76 5.11
N GLY A 125 7.70 -14.46 5.30
CA GLY A 125 8.76 -13.50 5.57
C GLY A 125 9.59 -13.97 6.76
N ARG A 126 10.91 -13.76 6.72
CA ARG A 126 11.79 -14.20 7.82
C ARG A 126 13.15 -13.50 7.79
N TYR A 127 13.64 -13.16 8.98
CA TYR A 127 14.99 -12.60 9.17
C TYR A 127 16.15 -13.50 8.74
N ALA A 128 15.90 -14.80 8.58
CA ALA A 128 16.92 -15.77 8.18
C ALA A 128 16.35 -16.75 7.15
N TRP A 129 16.48 -16.38 5.88
CA TRP A 129 16.15 -17.27 4.78
C TRP A 129 17.23 -18.35 4.59
N PRO A 130 16.84 -19.57 4.20
CA PRO A 130 17.80 -20.49 3.61
C PRO A 130 18.32 -19.89 2.30
N SER A 131 19.56 -20.18 1.92
CA SER A 131 20.09 -19.73 0.62
C SER A 131 19.38 -20.40 -0.57
N GLU A 132 18.66 -21.49 -0.31
CA GLU A 132 17.98 -22.28 -1.32
C GLU A 132 16.71 -22.93 -0.76
N ILE A 133 15.65 -22.97 -1.57
CA ILE A 133 14.44 -23.77 -1.37
C ILE A 133 14.22 -24.59 -2.65
N ASP A 134 14.03 -25.89 -2.52
CA ASP A 134 13.81 -26.79 -3.65
C ASP A 134 12.45 -27.47 -3.52
N LEU A 135 11.42 -26.94 -4.19
CA LEU A 135 10.04 -27.46 -4.11
C LEU A 135 9.90 -28.90 -4.63
N GLY A 136 10.93 -29.46 -5.27
CA GLY A 136 11.01 -30.90 -5.57
C GLY A 136 11.09 -31.78 -4.32
N ILE A 137 11.57 -31.25 -3.20
CA ILE A 137 11.76 -31.97 -1.93
C ILE A 137 11.25 -31.21 -0.70
N ASP A 138 11.29 -29.88 -0.75
CA ASP A 138 10.80 -28.97 0.27
C ASP A 138 9.32 -28.63 0.02
N LEU A 139 8.67 -28.08 1.04
CA LEU A 139 7.29 -27.59 0.96
C LEU A 139 7.30 -26.06 1.07
N SER A 140 6.33 -25.42 0.41
CA SER A 140 5.96 -24.04 0.75
C SER A 140 5.31 -24.02 2.14
N ASP A 141 5.30 -22.85 2.78
CA ASP A 141 4.69 -22.70 4.11
C ASP A 141 3.16 -22.80 4.05
N LEU A 142 2.59 -22.35 2.93
CA LEU A 142 1.19 -22.52 2.56
C LEU A 142 1.12 -22.78 1.05
N LEU A 143 0.14 -23.59 0.63
CA LEU A 143 -0.19 -23.85 -0.76
C LEU A 143 -1.67 -23.56 -1.01
N LEU A 144 -1.99 -22.63 -1.90
CA LEU A 144 -3.35 -22.36 -2.32
C LEU A 144 -3.62 -23.05 -3.66
N TYR A 145 -4.76 -23.75 -3.75
CA TYR A 145 -5.18 -24.43 -4.96
C TYR A 145 -6.23 -23.62 -5.70
N GLY A 146 -5.99 -23.35 -6.99
CA GLY A 146 -6.90 -22.63 -7.87
C GLY A 146 -8.24 -23.35 -8.03
N PRO A 147 -9.34 -22.62 -8.30
CA PRO A 147 -10.69 -23.12 -8.07
C PRO A 147 -11.13 -24.25 -8.99
N ASP A 148 -10.83 -24.14 -10.29
CA ASP A 148 -11.43 -24.96 -11.33
C ASP A 148 -10.37 -25.59 -12.26
N PRO A 149 -10.58 -26.82 -12.75
CA PRO A 149 -9.66 -27.45 -13.70
C PRO A 149 -9.56 -26.68 -15.02
N GLY A 150 -8.33 -26.47 -15.50
CA GLY A 150 -8.02 -25.86 -16.80
C GLY A 150 -8.12 -24.34 -16.83
N ASP A 151 -8.42 -23.70 -15.71
CA ASP A 151 -8.54 -22.25 -15.59
C ASP A 151 -7.19 -21.54 -15.49
N ALA A 152 -6.14 -22.28 -15.10
CA ALA A 152 -4.80 -21.78 -14.89
C ALA A 152 -4.82 -20.47 -14.08
N PHE A 153 -5.33 -20.54 -12.86
CA PHE A 153 -5.53 -19.37 -12.00
C PHE A 153 -4.18 -18.64 -11.76
N ASN A 154 -4.15 -17.31 -11.92
CA ASN A 154 -2.92 -16.47 -11.95
C ASN A 154 -1.94 -16.80 -13.08
N ARG A 155 -2.49 -16.92 -14.29
CA ARG A 155 -1.76 -17.03 -15.55
C ARG A 155 -1.41 -15.65 -16.11
N TYR A 156 -0.22 -15.16 -15.74
CA TYR A 156 0.38 -13.88 -16.16
C TYR A 156 -0.12 -12.64 -15.38
N GLU A 157 -1.02 -12.81 -14.42
CA GLU A 157 -1.50 -11.75 -13.54
C GLU A 157 -0.56 -11.50 -12.35
N LYS A 158 -0.58 -10.27 -11.81
CA LYS A 158 0.07 -9.96 -10.52
C LYS A 158 -0.85 -10.34 -9.38
N LEU A 159 -0.26 -10.90 -8.34
CA LEU A 159 -0.92 -11.03 -7.05
C LEU A 159 -0.83 -9.69 -6.33
N ALA A 160 -1.88 -9.34 -5.59
CA ALA A 160 -1.89 -8.18 -4.71
C ALA A 160 -2.18 -8.64 -3.28
N VAL A 161 -1.65 -7.93 -2.29
CA VAL A 161 -1.83 -8.24 -0.87
C VAL A 161 -2.08 -6.94 -0.13
N ALA A 162 -3.23 -6.82 0.52
CA ALA A 162 -3.61 -5.65 1.32
C ALA A 162 -4.79 -5.95 2.25
N ASP A 163 -4.90 -5.19 3.34
CA ASP A 163 -6.04 -5.21 4.27
C ASP A 163 -7.25 -4.51 3.66
N LEU A 164 -8.01 -5.23 2.86
CA LEU A 164 -9.13 -4.66 2.11
C LEU A 164 -10.38 -4.51 2.97
N ASP A 165 -10.55 -5.25 4.06
CA ASP A 165 -11.73 -5.14 4.92
C ASP A 165 -11.51 -4.27 6.18
N GLY A 166 -10.29 -3.80 6.39
CA GLY A 166 -9.93 -2.92 7.51
C GLY A 166 -9.92 -3.64 8.86
N ASP A 167 -9.92 -4.97 8.89
CA ASP A 167 -9.75 -5.73 10.13
C ASP A 167 -8.29 -5.73 10.60
N GLY A 168 -7.37 -5.34 9.70
CA GLY A 168 -5.94 -5.21 9.86
C GLY A 168 -5.12 -6.37 9.26
N THR A 169 -5.75 -7.47 8.82
CA THR A 169 -5.06 -8.62 8.19
C THR A 169 -5.14 -8.44 6.69
N SER A 170 -4.04 -8.69 5.99
CA SER A 170 -4.07 -8.54 4.55
C SER A 170 -4.75 -9.72 3.87
N GLU A 171 -5.65 -9.43 2.93
CA GLU A 171 -6.16 -10.41 1.98
C GLU A 171 -5.18 -10.60 0.82
N LEU A 172 -5.09 -11.83 0.34
CA LEU A 172 -4.46 -12.13 -0.95
C LEU A 172 -5.51 -11.98 -2.06
N ILE A 173 -5.23 -11.14 -3.04
CA ILE A 173 -6.04 -11.02 -4.25
C ILE A 173 -5.33 -11.70 -5.40
N ALA A 174 -6.06 -12.65 -5.98
CA ALA A 174 -5.58 -13.54 -7.01
C ALA A 174 -6.63 -13.65 -8.12
N GLY A 175 -6.23 -13.69 -9.38
CA GLY A 175 -7.19 -13.70 -10.49
C GLY A 175 -6.61 -14.28 -11.77
N SER A 176 -7.49 -14.51 -12.75
CA SER A 176 -7.09 -14.89 -14.10
C SER A 176 -8.08 -14.34 -15.11
N ASN A 177 -7.57 -13.75 -16.18
CA ASN A 177 -8.42 -13.23 -17.26
C ASN A 177 -8.93 -14.31 -18.23
N THR A 178 -8.48 -15.55 -18.05
CA THR A 178 -8.87 -16.69 -18.88
C THR A 178 -9.87 -17.64 -18.24
N THR A 179 -10.18 -17.43 -16.96
CA THR A 179 -11.24 -18.18 -16.27
C THR A 179 -12.61 -17.87 -16.86
N TRP A 180 -13.56 -18.76 -16.59
CA TRP A 180 -14.93 -18.54 -17.00
C TRP A 180 -15.65 -17.87 -15.83
N GLY A 181 -16.20 -16.68 -16.08
CA GLY A 181 -16.86 -15.88 -15.03
C GLY A 181 -17.97 -16.66 -14.33
N ARG A 182 -18.45 -16.08 -13.22
CA ARG A 182 -19.26 -16.72 -12.18
C ARG A 182 -19.90 -18.06 -12.53
N ASN A 183 -19.52 -19.11 -11.79
CA ASN A 183 -19.98 -20.49 -11.97
C ASN A 183 -19.67 -21.07 -13.36
N ASN A 184 -18.56 -20.66 -13.98
CA ASN A 184 -18.16 -21.11 -15.31
C ASN A 184 -19.21 -20.83 -16.40
N SER A 185 -19.96 -19.74 -16.25
CA SER A 185 -21.10 -19.42 -17.12
C SER A 185 -20.72 -18.54 -18.32
N SER A 186 -19.65 -17.74 -18.19
CA SER A 186 -19.19 -16.79 -19.22
C SER A 186 -17.72 -17.04 -19.57
N LYS A 187 -17.49 -17.70 -20.71
CA LYS A 187 -16.14 -18.04 -21.18
C LYS A 187 -15.23 -16.82 -21.33
N LEU A 188 -14.02 -16.86 -20.75
CA LEU A 188 -13.04 -15.77 -20.79
C LEU A 188 -13.58 -14.45 -20.22
N ALA A 189 -14.60 -14.49 -19.37
CA ALA A 189 -15.05 -13.30 -18.67
C ALA A 189 -14.04 -12.86 -17.61
N GLY A 190 -13.18 -13.77 -17.13
CA GLY A 190 -12.20 -13.52 -16.08
C GLY A 190 -12.83 -13.48 -14.69
N GLU A 191 -12.02 -13.80 -13.69
CA GLU A 191 -12.39 -13.82 -12.27
C GLU A 191 -11.19 -13.42 -11.41
N ALA A 192 -11.44 -12.62 -10.37
CA ALA A 192 -10.54 -12.41 -9.24
C ALA A 192 -11.22 -12.85 -7.95
N ARG A 193 -10.40 -13.33 -7.02
CA ARG A 193 -10.80 -13.71 -5.67
C ARG A 193 -9.95 -12.95 -4.67
N SER A 194 -10.63 -12.27 -3.76
CA SER A 194 -10.03 -11.84 -2.50
C SER A 194 -10.11 -12.99 -1.50
N VAL A 195 -8.98 -13.35 -0.90
CA VAL A 195 -8.81 -14.52 -0.05
C VAL A 195 -8.18 -14.09 1.26
N ALA A 196 -9.00 -14.11 2.33
CA ALA A 196 -8.48 -14.01 3.69
C ALA A 196 -7.67 -15.28 4.01
N ILE A 197 -6.42 -15.10 4.45
CA ILE A 197 -5.53 -16.21 4.80
C ILE A 197 -5.58 -16.41 6.32
N PRO A 198 -6.06 -17.57 6.81
CA PRO A 198 -6.15 -17.81 8.24
C PRO A 198 -4.80 -17.78 8.94
N VAL A 199 -4.74 -17.14 10.12
CA VAL A 199 -3.58 -17.19 11.02
C VAL A 199 -3.95 -18.01 12.27
N PRO A 200 -3.21 -19.09 12.61
CA PRO A 200 -2.00 -19.58 11.95
C PRO A 200 -2.28 -20.24 10.59
N TRP A 201 -1.28 -20.16 9.69
CA TRP A 201 -1.41 -20.68 8.33
C TRP A 201 -1.70 -22.19 8.33
N PRO A 202 -2.75 -22.65 7.61
CA PRO A 202 -2.89 -24.06 7.30
C PRO A 202 -1.83 -24.48 6.26
N PRO A 203 -1.55 -25.78 6.11
CA PRO A 203 -0.65 -26.24 5.05
C PRO A 203 -1.23 -26.00 3.65
N THR A 204 -2.56 -25.97 3.52
CA THR A 204 -3.25 -25.83 2.25
C THR A 204 -4.55 -25.05 2.38
N ILE A 205 -4.90 -24.24 1.38
CA ILE A 205 -6.22 -23.64 1.18
C ILE A 205 -6.74 -24.08 -0.19
N ASP A 206 -7.98 -24.59 -0.26
CA ASP A 206 -8.60 -25.00 -1.51
C ASP A 206 -9.65 -23.98 -1.94
N LEU A 207 -9.42 -23.30 -3.08
CA LEU A 207 -10.34 -22.29 -3.61
C LEU A 207 -11.50 -22.90 -4.43
N GLY A 208 -11.59 -24.22 -4.59
CA GLY A 208 -12.68 -24.87 -5.35
C GLY A 208 -14.08 -24.73 -4.72
N GLY A 209 -14.17 -24.14 -3.53
CA GLY A 209 -15.42 -23.80 -2.86
C GLY A 209 -16.02 -22.45 -3.27
N PRO A 210 -17.17 -22.07 -2.69
CA PRO A 210 -17.71 -20.71 -2.83
C PRO A 210 -16.68 -19.68 -2.34
N ALA A 211 -16.48 -18.62 -3.13
CA ALA A 211 -15.59 -17.52 -2.77
C ALA A 211 -16.30 -16.53 -1.85
N GLU A 212 -15.60 -16.02 -0.84
CA GLU A 212 -16.09 -14.97 0.05
C GLU A 212 -15.85 -13.57 -0.54
N GLY A 213 -14.92 -13.41 -1.49
CA GLY A 213 -14.81 -12.19 -2.28
C GLY A 213 -14.57 -12.47 -3.76
N LEU A 214 -15.63 -12.53 -4.57
CA LEU A 214 -15.54 -12.77 -6.01
C LEU A 214 -15.76 -11.47 -6.80
N PHE A 215 -14.89 -11.22 -7.78
CA PHE A 215 -15.04 -10.22 -8.83
C PHE A 215 -15.01 -10.92 -10.18
N PHE A 216 -15.91 -10.57 -11.10
CA PHE A 216 -15.98 -11.25 -12.40
C PHE A 216 -16.48 -10.33 -13.51
N GLY A 217 -16.06 -10.63 -14.73
CA GLY A 217 -16.55 -9.93 -15.92
C GLY A 217 -18.00 -10.31 -16.24
N ALA A 218 -18.77 -9.34 -16.74
CA ALA A 218 -20.19 -9.52 -17.03
C ALA A 218 -20.44 -10.45 -18.22
N ASN A 219 -19.60 -10.33 -19.25
CA ASN A 219 -19.78 -10.97 -20.54
C ASN A 219 -18.59 -11.84 -20.97
N VAL A 220 -18.85 -12.65 -21.98
CA VAL A 220 -17.82 -13.46 -22.65
C VAL A 220 -16.74 -12.54 -23.21
N ARG A 221 -15.49 -12.78 -22.81
CA ARG A 221 -14.27 -12.03 -23.21
C ARG A 221 -14.07 -10.67 -22.56
N ASP A 222 -14.81 -10.34 -21.50
CA ASP A 222 -14.53 -9.13 -20.71
C ASP A 222 -13.14 -9.19 -20.04
N ARG A 223 -12.61 -10.41 -19.80
CA ARG A 223 -11.24 -10.62 -19.32
C ARG A 223 -10.91 -9.85 -18.04
N ALA A 224 -11.82 -9.94 -17.08
CA ALA A 224 -11.62 -9.41 -15.74
C ALA A 224 -10.33 -9.94 -15.10
N ALA A 225 -9.72 -9.11 -14.26
CA ALA A 225 -8.49 -9.42 -13.56
C ALA A 225 -7.33 -9.79 -14.49
N THR A 226 -7.06 -9.00 -15.53
CA THR A 226 -5.77 -9.09 -16.26
C THR A 226 -4.63 -8.47 -15.42
N ALA A 227 -4.97 -7.50 -14.58
CA ALA A 227 -4.11 -6.87 -13.60
C ALA A 227 -4.95 -6.51 -12.36
N VAL A 228 -4.39 -6.85 -11.20
CA VAL A 228 -4.92 -6.45 -9.89
C VAL A 228 -3.84 -5.65 -9.17
N ARG A 229 -4.23 -4.54 -8.55
CA ARG A 229 -3.37 -3.67 -7.75
C ARG A 229 -4.11 -3.20 -6.51
N VAL A 230 -3.35 -2.80 -5.51
CA VAL A 230 -3.84 -2.23 -4.26
C VAL A 230 -2.99 -1.02 -3.89
N GLY A 231 -3.62 0.00 -3.32
CA GLY A 231 -2.99 1.29 -3.01
C GLY A 231 -4.04 2.29 -2.54
N ASP A 232 -3.63 3.38 -1.89
CA ASP A 232 -4.56 4.42 -1.40
C ASP A 232 -4.81 5.44 -2.51
N THR A 233 -5.98 5.37 -3.15
CA THR A 233 -6.32 6.25 -4.29
C THR A 233 -7.21 7.43 -3.89
N ASN A 234 -7.64 7.52 -2.63
CA ASN A 234 -8.61 8.50 -2.16
C ASN A 234 -8.16 9.30 -0.92
N GLY A 235 -7.01 8.98 -0.34
CA GLY A 235 -6.39 9.69 0.78
C GLY A 235 -6.91 9.31 2.16
N ASP A 236 -7.66 8.23 2.29
CA ASP A 236 -8.17 7.75 3.59
C ASP A 236 -7.20 6.84 4.35
N ARG A 237 -6.02 6.56 3.75
CA ARG A 237 -4.96 5.68 4.28
C ARG A 237 -5.35 4.22 4.41
N LEU A 238 -6.45 3.81 3.78
CA LEU A 238 -6.82 2.41 3.62
C LEU A 238 -6.50 1.99 2.18
N PRO A 239 -6.10 0.72 1.98
CA PRO A 239 -5.81 0.26 0.64
C PRO A 239 -7.10 0.07 -0.16
N ASP A 240 -7.15 0.71 -1.32
CA ASP A 240 -8.19 0.51 -2.31
C ASP A 240 -7.84 -0.63 -3.24
N LEU A 241 -8.86 -1.27 -3.82
CA LEU A 241 -8.69 -2.33 -4.80
C LEU A 241 -8.89 -1.79 -6.21
N VAL A 242 -7.88 -1.96 -7.07
CA VAL A 242 -7.91 -1.59 -8.48
C VAL A 242 -7.77 -2.83 -9.35
N LEU A 243 -8.79 -3.12 -10.17
CA LEU A 243 -8.79 -4.24 -11.10
C LEU A 243 -9.37 -3.86 -12.45
N ASP A 244 -8.99 -4.57 -13.51
CA ASP A 244 -9.54 -4.34 -14.84
C ASP A 244 -10.57 -5.40 -15.26
N ALA A 245 -11.31 -5.05 -16.30
CA ALA A 245 -11.82 -5.98 -17.29
C ALA A 245 -11.47 -5.44 -18.68
N SER A 246 -10.27 -5.81 -19.16
CA SER A 246 -9.64 -5.25 -20.36
C SER A 246 -10.48 -5.37 -21.64
N GLY A 247 -11.38 -6.34 -21.73
CA GLY A 247 -12.30 -6.53 -22.86
C GLY A 247 -13.72 -6.03 -22.62
N ALA A 248 -14.00 -5.38 -21.49
CA ALA A 248 -15.36 -5.02 -21.12
C ALA A 248 -16.01 -4.01 -22.09
N ASP A 249 -17.30 -4.20 -22.29
CA ASP A 249 -18.19 -3.18 -22.84
C ASP A 249 -18.42 -2.09 -21.78
N THR A 250 -18.67 -0.86 -22.21
CA THR A 250 -19.14 0.18 -21.27
C THR A 250 -20.45 -0.23 -20.59
N VAL A 251 -20.69 0.21 -19.36
CA VAL A 251 -21.93 -0.08 -18.58
C VAL A 251 -23.23 0.22 -19.35
N SER A 252 -23.21 1.21 -20.26
CA SER A 252 -24.36 1.54 -21.11
C SER A 252 -24.48 0.71 -22.40
N GLY A 253 -23.50 -0.14 -22.70
CA GLY A 253 -23.35 -0.91 -23.94
C GLY A 253 -23.12 -0.06 -25.19
N THR A 254 -22.82 1.25 -25.02
CA THR A 254 -22.71 2.18 -26.15
C THR A 254 -21.38 2.08 -26.88
N ARG A 255 -20.33 1.65 -26.18
CA ARG A 255 -19.04 1.28 -26.76
C ARG A 255 -18.69 -0.13 -26.33
N THR A 256 -18.46 -0.99 -27.31
CA THR A 256 -18.12 -2.39 -27.09
C THR A 256 -16.61 -2.58 -27.01
N ASP A 257 -16.16 -3.58 -26.25
CA ASP A 257 -14.75 -3.94 -26.07
C ASP A 257 -13.88 -2.69 -25.85
N SER A 258 -14.24 -1.80 -24.93
CA SER A 258 -13.46 -0.57 -24.63
C SER A 258 -12.53 -0.75 -23.42
N GLY A 259 -12.63 -1.90 -22.75
CA GLY A 259 -11.97 -2.17 -21.50
C GLY A 259 -12.44 -1.25 -20.37
N GLN A 260 -12.18 -1.69 -19.16
CA GLN A 260 -12.39 -0.86 -17.98
C GLN A 260 -11.34 -1.13 -16.90
N VAL A 261 -11.05 -0.10 -16.11
CA VAL A 261 -10.39 -0.21 -14.82
C VAL A 261 -11.39 0.25 -13.76
N SER A 262 -11.67 -0.64 -12.83
CA SER A 262 -12.62 -0.49 -11.72
C SER A 262 -11.84 -0.26 -10.44
N ILE A 263 -12.22 0.79 -9.69
CA ILE A 263 -11.68 1.10 -8.36
C ILE A 263 -12.79 0.91 -7.31
N PHE A 264 -12.42 0.22 -6.23
CA PHE A 264 -13.26 0.01 -5.06
C PHE A 264 -12.50 0.55 -3.84
N HIS A 265 -13.06 1.56 -3.19
CA HIS A 265 -12.42 2.18 -2.04
C HIS A 265 -12.56 1.31 -0.79
N GLY A 266 -11.49 1.19 -0.02
CA GLY A 266 -11.48 0.49 1.26
C GLY A 266 -12.28 1.24 2.34
N PRO A 267 -12.67 0.58 3.45
CA PRO A 267 -12.69 -0.87 3.63
C PRO A 267 -13.90 -1.51 2.93
N LEU A 268 -13.67 -2.63 2.25
CA LEU A 268 -14.67 -3.45 1.57
C LEU A 268 -15.51 -4.25 2.56
N THR A 269 -16.81 -4.38 2.29
CA THR A 269 -17.73 -5.17 3.10
C THR A 269 -17.97 -6.56 2.50
N TYR A 270 -17.52 -7.60 3.19
CA TYR A 270 -17.70 -9.00 2.78
C TYR A 270 -19.06 -9.59 3.22
N PRO A 271 -19.60 -10.61 2.52
CA PRO A 271 -19.05 -11.26 1.33
C PRO A 271 -19.23 -10.42 0.06
N LEU A 272 -18.23 -10.47 -0.83
CA LEU A 272 -18.26 -9.80 -2.13
C LEU A 272 -18.64 -10.79 -3.24
N ASP A 273 -19.51 -10.34 -4.14
CA ASP A 273 -19.94 -11.06 -5.35
C ASP A 273 -20.26 -10.00 -6.41
N VAL A 274 -19.19 -9.45 -7.00
CA VAL A 274 -19.21 -8.22 -7.78
C VAL A 274 -19.12 -8.53 -9.28
N ASP A 275 -20.18 -8.15 -9.99
CA ASP A 275 -20.23 -8.14 -11.45
C ASP A 275 -19.75 -6.78 -11.97
N LEU A 276 -18.59 -6.77 -12.61
CA LEU A 276 -17.92 -5.55 -13.11
C LEU A 276 -18.69 -4.84 -14.23
N GLY A 277 -19.74 -5.45 -14.80
CA GLY A 277 -20.61 -4.77 -15.77
C GLY A 277 -21.78 -3.99 -15.17
N GLN A 278 -21.99 -4.04 -13.85
CA GLN A 278 -23.19 -3.44 -13.22
C GLN A 278 -23.00 -1.99 -12.76
N GLY A 279 -21.77 -1.45 -12.74
CA GLY A 279 -21.54 -0.07 -12.30
C GLY A 279 -21.58 0.07 -10.76
N SER A 280 -21.07 -0.91 -10.01
CA SER A 280 -20.98 -0.87 -8.55
C SER A 280 -19.66 -0.32 -8.02
N GLU A 281 -18.78 0.12 -8.91
CA GLU A 281 -17.49 0.73 -8.61
C GLU A 281 -17.63 2.14 -8.04
N ASP A 282 -16.67 2.53 -7.20
CA ASP A 282 -16.54 3.92 -6.75
C ASP A 282 -16.01 4.82 -7.87
N LEU A 283 -15.07 4.30 -8.66
CA LEU A 283 -14.62 4.93 -9.89
C LEU A 283 -14.43 3.92 -11.02
N LEU A 284 -14.80 4.35 -12.23
CA LEU A 284 -14.68 3.58 -13.46
C LEU A 284 -13.92 4.37 -14.52
N ILE A 285 -12.80 3.81 -14.98
CA ILE A 285 -11.97 4.36 -16.05
C ILE A 285 -12.18 3.50 -17.30
N LEU A 286 -12.41 4.14 -18.45
CA LEU A 286 -12.72 3.46 -19.71
C LEU A 286 -11.79 3.99 -20.80
N ASP A 287 -11.35 3.14 -21.73
CA ASP A 287 -10.67 3.65 -22.93
C ASP A 287 -11.65 4.55 -23.69
N PRO A 288 -11.25 5.73 -24.21
CA PRO A 288 -12.12 6.60 -25.00
C PRO A 288 -12.61 5.98 -26.33
N GLN A 289 -11.95 4.95 -26.85
CA GLN A 289 -12.25 4.32 -28.14
C GLN A 289 -12.91 2.94 -27.97
N ALA A 290 -13.89 2.63 -28.82
CA ALA A 290 -14.48 1.30 -28.89
C ALA A 290 -13.53 0.31 -29.56
N GLY A 291 -13.46 -0.93 -29.08
CA GLY A 291 -12.57 -1.96 -29.59
C GLY A 291 -11.13 -1.88 -29.09
N GLU A 292 -10.84 -0.98 -28.14
CA GLU A 292 -9.56 -0.83 -27.45
C GLU A 292 -9.60 -1.38 -26.03
N TRP A 293 -8.43 -1.68 -25.47
CA TRP A 293 -8.32 -2.24 -24.13
C TRP A 293 -7.59 -1.26 -23.21
N VAL A 294 -7.97 -1.25 -21.94
CA VAL A 294 -7.27 -0.53 -20.86
C VAL A 294 -7.07 -1.47 -19.67
N TRP A 295 -5.90 -1.39 -19.02
CA TRP A 295 -5.59 -2.11 -17.79
C TRP A 295 -4.61 -1.31 -16.90
N PRO A 296 -4.64 -1.48 -15.57
CA PRO A 296 -3.68 -0.84 -14.68
C PRO A 296 -2.31 -1.52 -14.81
N LEU A 297 -1.26 -0.72 -14.87
CA LEU A 297 0.12 -1.18 -14.91
C LEU A 297 0.77 -1.09 -13.53
N ALA A 298 0.59 0.04 -12.84
CA ALA A 298 1.14 0.31 -11.52
C ALA A 298 0.25 1.29 -10.77
N LEU A 299 0.37 1.23 -9.44
CA LEU A 299 -0.07 2.27 -8.51
C LEU A 299 1.16 2.83 -7.82
N GLY A 300 1.09 4.10 -7.43
CA GLY A 300 2.11 4.74 -6.60
C GLY A 300 1.97 6.25 -6.60
N ASP A 301 2.41 6.87 -5.52
CA ASP A 301 2.56 8.33 -5.40
C ASP A 301 3.68 8.84 -6.33
N VAL A 302 3.30 9.32 -7.51
CA VAL A 302 4.24 9.77 -8.56
C VAL A 302 4.61 11.25 -8.40
N ASN A 303 3.72 12.05 -7.81
CA ASN A 303 3.90 13.50 -7.64
C ASN A 303 4.34 13.92 -6.21
N GLY A 304 4.30 13.01 -5.24
CA GLY A 304 4.69 13.22 -3.85
C GLY A 304 3.61 13.84 -2.98
N ASP A 305 2.33 13.72 -3.35
CA ASP A 305 1.20 14.31 -2.61
C ASP A 305 0.57 13.36 -1.58
N GLY A 306 1.08 12.14 -1.46
CA GLY A 306 0.60 11.12 -0.54
C GLY A 306 -0.57 10.27 -1.06
N LEU A 307 -1.01 10.45 -2.31
CA LEU A 307 -2.01 9.61 -2.96
C LEU A 307 -1.38 8.73 -4.04
N ASP A 308 -1.87 7.50 -4.17
CA ASP A 308 -1.42 6.62 -5.24
C ASP A 308 -2.10 6.98 -6.57
N GLU A 309 -1.30 7.39 -7.56
CA GLU A 309 -1.77 7.51 -8.93
C GLU A 309 -1.90 6.16 -9.62
N ILE A 310 -2.88 6.08 -10.52
CA ILE A 310 -3.04 4.95 -11.41
C ILE A 310 -2.28 5.20 -12.72
N VAL A 311 -1.24 4.39 -12.95
CA VAL A 311 -0.61 4.30 -14.26
C VAL A 311 -1.37 3.24 -15.06
N ALA A 312 -2.19 3.67 -16.02
CA ALA A 312 -2.93 2.78 -16.90
C ALA A 312 -2.29 2.73 -18.29
N HIS A 313 -2.32 1.55 -18.89
CA HIS A 313 -1.92 1.35 -20.27
C HIS A 313 -3.15 1.03 -21.11
N GLY A 314 -3.21 1.58 -22.32
CA GLY A 314 -4.19 1.16 -23.31
C GLY A 314 -3.68 1.28 -24.73
N GLY A 315 -4.40 0.63 -25.63
CA GLY A 315 -3.89 0.30 -26.95
C GLY A 315 -3.45 -1.16 -27.01
N GLY A 316 -3.94 -1.85 -28.04
CA GLY A 316 -3.78 -3.30 -28.20
C GLY A 316 -5.08 -4.00 -28.63
N GLY A 317 -6.14 -3.23 -28.82
CA GLY A 317 -7.38 -3.67 -29.44
C GLY A 317 -7.27 -3.92 -30.94
N TYR A 318 -8.42 -4.02 -31.61
CA TYR A 318 -8.48 -4.31 -33.06
C TYR A 318 -8.21 -3.09 -33.95
N SER A 319 -7.83 -1.93 -33.38
CA SER A 319 -7.50 -0.77 -34.21
C SER A 319 -6.11 -0.88 -34.83
N ASP A 320 -5.94 -0.11 -35.89
CA ASP A 320 -4.71 0.13 -36.63
C ASP A 320 -3.78 1.14 -35.95
N GLU A 321 -4.06 1.53 -34.71
CA GLU A 321 -3.24 2.45 -33.91
C GLU A 321 -2.07 1.70 -33.24
N ILE A 322 -0.87 1.83 -33.82
CA ILE A 322 0.33 1.03 -33.48
C ILE A 322 1.04 1.54 -32.19
N TRP A 323 0.47 2.51 -31.46
CA TRP A 323 1.17 3.14 -30.34
C TRP A 323 0.47 2.89 -29.00
N PRO A 324 1.21 2.37 -27.99
CA PRO A 324 0.69 2.29 -26.63
C PRO A 324 0.40 3.70 -26.10
N ARG A 325 -0.78 3.90 -25.51
CA ARG A 325 -1.13 5.08 -24.73
C ARG A 325 -0.90 4.75 -23.26
N PHE A 326 -0.28 5.68 -22.55
CA PHE A 326 -0.14 5.63 -21.11
C PHE A 326 -0.94 6.79 -20.54
N TRP A 327 -1.74 6.51 -19.52
CA TRP A 327 -2.44 7.50 -18.72
C TRP A 327 -1.88 7.46 -17.30
N LEU A 328 -1.64 8.66 -16.77
CA LEU A 328 -1.48 8.87 -15.35
C LEU A 328 -2.81 9.47 -14.88
N ILE A 329 -3.41 8.84 -13.87
CA ILE A 329 -4.76 9.15 -13.42
C ILE A 329 -4.70 9.31 -11.91
N SER A 330 -4.90 10.54 -11.42
CA SER A 330 -5.21 10.79 -10.02
C SER A 330 -6.72 11.03 -9.93
N PRO A 331 -7.45 10.09 -9.32
CA PRO A 331 -8.90 10.06 -9.40
C PRO A 331 -9.59 11.02 -8.44
N TYR A 332 -8.87 11.53 -7.45
CA TYR A 332 -9.44 12.22 -6.31
C TYR A 332 -9.30 13.74 -6.43
N ASP A 333 -10.25 14.44 -5.84
CA ASP A 333 -10.30 15.90 -5.68
C ASP A 333 -10.36 16.11 -4.17
N VAL A 334 -9.19 16.37 -3.56
CA VAL A 334 -9.04 16.38 -2.10
C VAL A 334 -9.72 17.59 -1.49
N ASP A 335 -9.66 18.74 -2.18
CA ASP A 335 -10.17 20.00 -1.65
C ASP A 335 -11.63 20.30 -2.06
N GLY A 336 -12.17 19.52 -3.00
CA GLY A 336 -13.56 19.53 -3.43
C GLY A 336 -13.91 20.71 -4.33
N ASP A 337 -12.94 21.29 -5.05
CA ASP A 337 -13.16 22.44 -5.93
C ASP A 337 -13.67 22.07 -7.33
N GLY A 338 -13.67 20.78 -7.66
CA GLY A 338 -14.09 20.21 -8.94
C GLY A 338 -12.97 19.94 -9.94
N ILE A 339 -11.71 20.10 -9.55
CA ILE A 339 -10.50 19.75 -10.30
C ILE A 339 -9.81 18.59 -9.56
N THR A 340 -9.46 17.53 -10.29
CA THR A 340 -8.74 16.39 -9.68
C THR A 340 -7.26 16.73 -9.50
N GLN A 341 -6.55 16.05 -8.62
CA GLN A 341 -5.18 16.44 -8.21
C GLN A 341 -4.18 16.70 -9.34
N LEU A 342 -4.15 15.85 -10.38
CA LEU A 342 -3.16 16.00 -11.46
C LEU A 342 -3.27 17.32 -12.25
N PRO A 343 -4.48 17.75 -12.70
CA PRO A 343 -4.64 19.06 -13.33
C PRO A 343 -4.72 20.23 -12.35
N ASP A 344 -4.83 19.97 -11.04
CA ASP A 344 -4.97 21.01 -10.03
C ASP A 344 -3.64 21.72 -9.76
N ASN A 345 -3.61 23.04 -9.90
CA ASN A 345 -2.46 23.84 -9.55
C ASN A 345 -2.41 24.24 -8.06
N CYS A 346 -3.45 23.90 -7.28
CA CYS A 346 -3.48 23.93 -5.82
C CYS A 346 -4.17 22.71 -5.21
N PRO A 347 -3.57 21.50 -5.31
CA PRO A 347 -4.08 20.20 -4.83
C PRO A 347 -4.90 20.12 -3.53
N LEU A 348 -4.56 20.99 -2.57
CA LEU A 348 -5.07 20.97 -1.21
C LEU A 348 -5.83 22.26 -0.84
N VAL A 349 -5.94 23.22 -1.77
CA VAL A 349 -6.53 24.55 -1.52
C VAL A 349 -7.50 24.92 -2.63
N ALA A 350 -8.79 24.74 -2.34
CA ALA A 350 -9.86 24.87 -3.32
C ALA A 350 -9.80 26.17 -4.14
N ASN A 351 -9.56 26.03 -5.45
CA ASN A 351 -9.41 27.14 -6.38
C ASN A 351 -9.92 26.79 -7.79
N ALA A 352 -11.24 26.53 -7.91
CA ALA A 352 -11.88 26.08 -9.15
C ALA A 352 -11.63 26.95 -10.42
N ASP A 353 -11.10 28.17 -10.28
CA ASP A 353 -10.70 29.03 -11.40
C ASP A 353 -9.26 28.81 -11.91
N GLN A 354 -8.46 28.03 -11.17
CA GLN A 354 -7.10 27.60 -11.48
C GLN A 354 -6.19 28.77 -11.85
N THR A 355 -6.41 29.93 -11.21
CA THR A 355 -5.63 31.14 -11.51
C THR A 355 -4.17 30.94 -11.12
N ASP A 356 -3.28 31.05 -12.11
CA ASP A 356 -1.82 31.10 -11.95
C ASP A 356 -1.31 32.35 -12.69
N SER A 357 -1.04 33.41 -11.92
CA SER A 357 -0.74 34.74 -12.47
C SER A 357 0.68 34.85 -13.02
N ASP A 358 1.63 34.04 -12.56
CA ASP A 358 3.03 34.09 -12.99
C ASP A 358 3.48 32.91 -13.86
N GLY A 359 2.62 31.90 -14.00
CA GLY A 359 2.73 30.82 -14.97
C GLY A 359 3.74 29.74 -14.58
N ASP A 360 4.01 29.57 -13.29
CA ASP A 360 4.97 28.58 -12.79
C ASP A 360 4.35 27.19 -12.56
N GLY A 361 3.04 27.05 -12.74
CA GLY A 361 2.28 25.82 -12.54
C GLY A 361 1.72 25.66 -11.13
N ARG A 362 1.95 26.62 -10.23
CA ARG A 362 1.34 26.70 -8.90
C ARG A 362 0.27 27.80 -8.90
N GLY A 363 -0.89 27.52 -8.34
CA GLY A 363 -1.99 28.48 -8.32
C GLY A 363 -1.72 29.63 -7.34
N ASP A 364 -2.28 30.80 -7.66
CA ASP A 364 -2.25 32.00 -6.81
C ASP A 364 -2.81 31.73 -5.40
N ALA A 365 -3.70 30.74 -5.26
CA ALA A 365 -4.37 30.38 -4.01
C ALA A 365 -3.42 29.71 -2.99
N CYS A 366 -2.52 28.86 -3.45
CA CYS A 366 -1.59 28.06 -2.62
C CYS A 366 -0.13 28.56 -2.76
N GLN A 367 0.09 29.73 -3.37
CA GLN A 367 1.44 30.21 -3.71
C GLN A 367 2.38 30.38 -2.52
N LEU A 368 1.85 30.47 -1.30
CA LEU A 368 2.62 30.69 -0.07
C LEU A 368 2.43 29.60 1.00
N ASP A 369 1.54 28.64 0.76
CA ASP A 369 1.07 27.63 1.70
C ASP A 369 0.56 26.47 0.82
N TRP A 370 1.50 25.66 0.33
CA TRP A 370 1.25 24.69 -0.73
C TRP A 370 0.32 23.57 -0.28
N ASP A 371 0.39 23.15 0.98
CA ASP A 371 -0.43 22.08 1.54
C ASP A 371 -1.65 22.56 2.33
N GLY A 372 -1.79 23.88 2.53
CA GLY A 372 -2.97 24.48 3.15
C GLY A 372 -3.05 24.26 4.66
N ASP A 373 -1.94 23.90 5.30
CA ASP A 373 -1.85 23.60 6.73
C ASP A 373 -1.84 24.88 7.61
N GLY A 374 -1.68 26.04 6.96
CA GLY A 374 -1.65 27.37 7.58
C GLY A 374 -0.25 27.88 7.93
N ALA A 375 0.80 27.09 7.70
CA ALA A 375 2.19 27.48 7.72
C ALA A 375 2.61 27.90 6.31
N THR A 376 3.42 28.96 6.21
CA THR A 376 3.93 29.33 4.89
C THR A 376 5.05 28.40 4.46
N ASP A 377 5.21 28.08 3.18
CA ASP A 377 6.30 27.23 2.64
C ASP A 377 7.70 27.60 3.17
N SER A 378 7.94 28.87 3.50
CA SER A 378 9.23 29.34 4.03
C SER A 378 9.46 29.07 5.52
N ASP A 379 8.37 28.93 6.28
CA ASP A 379 8.35 28.64 7.71
C ASP A 379 7.93 27.19 8.00
N ASP A 380 7.62 26.45 6.95
CA ASP A 380 7.25 25.05 6.99
C ASP A 380 8.43 24.12 6.70
N CYS A 381 8.51 23.09 7.52
CA CYS A 381 9.45 21.98 7.51
C CYS A 381 9.07 20.89 6.51
N ALA A 382 7.79 20.77 6.14
CA ALA A 382 7.31 19.84 5.14
C ALA A 382 6.30 20.51 4.19
N PRO A 383 6.75 21.43 3.30
CA PRO A 383 5.89 22.26 2.40
C PRO A 383 5.01 21.53 1.39
N ALA A 384 4.82 20.22 1.53
CA ALA A 384 3.99 19.37 0.68
C ALA A 384 3.16 18.37 1.48
N ASP A 385 3.23 18.39 2.81
CA ASP A 385 2.54 17.44 3.69
C ASP A 385 1.70 18.24 4.68
N PRO A 386 0.36 18.24 4.57
CA PRO A 386 -0.52 19.04 5.42
C PRO A 386 -0.51 18.63 6.91
N ALA A 387 0.22 17.55 7.26
CA ALA A 387 0.48 17.18 8.64
C ALA A 387 1.77 17.79 9.21
N GLY A 388 2.62 18.39 8.37
CA GLY A 388 3.92 18.91 8.75
C GLY A 388 3.93 20.42 8.84
N GLY A 389 4.29 20.92 10.02
CA GLY A 389 4.45 22.36 10.22
C GLY A 389 4.75 22.68 11.68
N PRO A 390 4.94 23.96 12.02
CA PRO A 390 5.12 24.39 13.40
C PRO A 390 3.84 24.07 14.21
N PRO A 391 3.89 23.17 15.20
CA PRO A 391 2.69 22.77 15.92
C PRO A 391 2.11 23.95 16.71
N GLY A 392 0.79 24.08 16.68
CA GLY A 392 0.07 25.17 17.33
C GLY A 392 0.22 25.17 18.86
N GLY A 393 0.00 26.31 19.50
CA GLY A 393 0.03 26.39 20.97
C GLY A 393 -1.09 25.59 21.63
N VAL A 394 -0.77 24.91 22.74
CA VAL A 394 -1.77 24.18 23.53
C VAL A 394 -2.70 25.16 24.26
N THR A 395 -4.00 24.96 24.12
CA THR A 395 -5.04 25.79 24.75
C THR A 395 -6.09 24.93 25.45
N GLY A 396 -6.99 25.55 26.22
CA GLY A 396 -8.10 24.82 26.83
C GLY A 396 -7.71 23.90 27.98
N LEU A 397 -6.55 24.12 28.62
CA LEU A 397 -6.09 23.36 29.78
C LEU A 397 -7.15 23.33 30.90
N THR A 398 -7.62 22.14 31.25
CA THR A 398 -8.52 21.91 32.39
C THR A 398 -8.01 20.81 33.30
N PHE A 399 -8.49 20.82 34.55
CA PHE A 399 -8.21 19.79 35.54
C PHE A 399 -9.50 19.03 35.85
N GLU A 400 -9.44 17.71 35.82
CA GLU A 400 -10.54 16.87 36.29
C GLU A 400 -10.39 16.57 37.79
N ALA A 401 -11.50 16.62 38.52
CA ALA A 401 -11.51 16.31 39.94
C ALA A 401 -11.53 14.78 40.14
N GLY A 402 -10.52 14.23 40.83
CA GLY A 402 -10.42 12.79 41.07
C GLY A 402 -9.39 12.40 42.13
N SER A 403 -9.10 11.10 42.23
CA SER A 403 -8.05 10.55 43.12
C SER A 403 -6.63 10.68 42.56
N LYS A 404 -6.50 11.15 41.31
CA LYS A 404 -5.26 11.46 40.59
C LYS A 404 -5.39 12.87 40.00
N SER A 405 -4.26 13.48 39.62
CA SER A 405 -4.30 14.70 38.81
C SER A 405 -4.47 14.33 37.34
N VAL A 406 -5.62 14.66 36.76
CA VAL A 406 -5.87 14.50 35.33
C VAL A 406 -5.97 15.87 34.70
N ILE A 407 -5.26 16.04 33.59
CA ILE A 407 -5.16 17.28 32.84
C ILE A 407 -5.62 16.99 31.43
N THR A 408 -6.46 17.85 30.89
CA THR A 408 -6.90 17.76 29.49
C THR A 408 -6.73 19.11 28.81
N TRP A 409 -6.62 19.09 27.48
CA TRP A 409 -6.51 20.30 26.67
C TRP A 409 -7.31 20.16 25.36
N SER A 410 -7.38 21.23 24.59
CA SER A 410 -7.86 21.16 23.22
C SER A 410 -6.72 20.69 22.31
N PRO A 411 -6.96 19.78 21.35
CA PRO A 411 -5.97 19.43 20.33
C PRO A 411 -5.39 20.69 19.67
N ALA A 412 -4.07 20.73 19.56
CA ALA A 412 -3.37 21.77 18.84
C ALA A 412 -3.29 21.42 17.35
N THR A 413 -3.29 22.44 16.49
CA THR A 413 -3.07 22.26 15.05
C THR A 413 -1.70 21.64 14.80
N LEU A 414 -1.61 20.69 13.86
CA LEU A 414 -0.37 20.05 13.42
C LEU A 414 0.40 19.34 14.55
N ALA A 415 -0.27 18.98 15.64
CA ALA A 415 0.32 18.29 16.76
C ALA A 415 0.05 16.77 16.66
N ASP A 416 1.10 15.99 16.47
CA ASP A 416 1.06 14.52 16.50
C ASP A 416 1.43 13.95 17.89
N ARG A 417 1.91 14.83 18.78
CA ARG A 417 2.36 14.48 20.12
C ARG A 417 2.30 15.67 21.07
N TYR A 418 2.24 15.38 22.37
CA TYR A 418 2.37 16.38 23.43
C TYR A 418 3.45 16.03 24.44
N ASP A 419 4.17 17.05 24.90
CA ASP A 419 5.09 16.95 26.02
C ASP A 419 4.47 17.59 27.26
N VAL A 420 4.52 16.88 28.39
CA VAL A 420 4.06 17.41 29.68
C VAL A 420 5.24 17.54 30.63
N SER A 421 5.40 18.73 31.21
CA SER A 421 6.34 18.98 32.30
C SER A 421 5.61 19.32 33.58
N ARG A 422 6.19 18.90 34.72
CA ARG A 422 5.62 19.11 36.06
C ARG A 422 6.66 19.63 37.03
N GLY A 423 6.31 20.69 37.74
CA GLY A 423 7.07 21.20 38.89
C GLY A 423 6.22 21.39 40.15
N GLU A 424 6.84 21.80 41.24
CA GLU A 424 6.16 22.08 42.51
C GLU A 424 5.78 23.57 42.61
N LEU A 425 4.55 23.87 43.03
CA LEU A 425 4.10 25.25 43.24
C LEU A 425 4.95 26.00 44.29
N ALA A 426 5.54 25.27 45.23
CA ALA A 426 6.40 25.84 46.26
C ALA A 426 7.74 26.37 45.70
N SER A 427 8.20 25.87 44.55
CA SER A 427 9.43 26.28 43.88
C SER A 427 9.20 27.18 42.66
N LEU A 428 7.94 27.42 42.27
CA LEU A 428 7.59 28.12 41.04
C LEU A 428 8.17 29.54 41.01
N ASP A 429 9.10 29.76 40.09
CA ASP A 429 9.56 31.08 39.68
C ASP A 429 9.28 31.33 38.19
N GLY A 430 9.63 32.52 37.68
CA GLY A 430 9.31 32.91 36.30
C GLY A 430 9.98 32.04 35.22
N ASN A 431 11.00 31.25 35.58
CA ASN A 431 11.80 30.42 34.67
C ASN A 431 11.77 28.92 35.05
N ASP A 432 10.88 28.50 35.96
CA ASP A 432 10.73 27.09 36.32
C ASP A 432 9.82 26.37 35.30
N TYR A 433 10.42 25.46 34.53
CA TYR A 433 9.73 24.60 33.56
C TYR A 433 9.38 23.22 34.16
N GLY A 434 9.73 22.96 35.42
CA GLY A 434 9.59 21.65 36.01
C GLY A 434 10.46 20.59 35.33
N ALA A 435 10.04 19.33 35.43
CA ALA A 435 10.68 18.21 34.76
C ALA A 435 9.66 17.43 33.93
N CYS A 436 10.08 16.95 32.76
CA CYS A 436 9.24 16.16 31.87
C CYS A 436 8.69 14.90 32.56
N ARG A 437 7.48 14.53 32.16
CA ARG A 437 6.78 13.34 32.61
C ARG A 437 6.36 12.54 31.38
N ASN A 438 6.54 11.24 31.49
CA ASN A 438 6.01 10.32 30.49
C ASN A 438 4.53 10.13 30.81
N ASP A 439 3.73 10.06 29.76
CA ASP A 439 2.40 9.50 29.91
C ASP A 439 2.52 7.98 30.11
N ASP A 440 1.62 7.43 30.92
CA ASP A 440 1.46 5.98 31.04
C ASP A 440 0.57 5.46 29.89
N ASP A 441 -0.05 6.35 29.11
CA ASP A 441 -0.78 6.05 27.86
C ASP A 441 0.17 5.95 26.65
N PRO A 442 0.15 4.84 25.89
CA PRO A 442 0.92 4.72 24.65
C PRO A 442 0.39 5.60 23.51
N ASP A 443 -0.84 6.12 23.58
CA ASP A 443 -1.39 7.03 22.57
C ASP A 443 -0.86 8.46 22.80
N THR A 444 0.17 8.82 22.03
CA THR A 444 0.80 10.14 22.12
C THR A 444 -0.08 11.28 21.57
N THR A 445 -1.19 10.96 20.90
CA THR A 445 -2.09 11.94 20.28
C THR A 445 -3.23 12.39 21.20
N ASP A 446 -3.50 11.67 22.30
CA ASP A 446 -4.60 12.01 23.21
C ASP A 446 -4.33 13.36 23.91
N PRO A 447 -5.24 14.35 23.84
CA PRO A 447 -5.11 15.62 24.55
C PRO A 447 -5.40 15.50 26.07
N ARG A 448 -4.81 14.49 26.71
CA ARG A 448 -5.01 14.09 28.09
C ARG A 448 -3.69 13.66 28.71
N PHE A 449 -3.53 13.89 30.00
CA PHE A 449 -2.42 13.38 30.79
C PHE A 449 -2.88 13.00 32.19
N GLU A 450 -2.51 11.79 32.65
CA GLU A 450 -2.78 11.33 34.01
C GLU A 450 -1.52 11.28 34.87
N ASP A 451 -1.40 12.13 35.89
CA ASP A 451 -0.33 11.99 36.89
C ASP A 451 -0.78 11.04 38.02
N PRO A 452 -0.16 9.86 38.19
CA PRO A 452 -0.45 8.98 39.31
C PRO A 452 0.03 9.54 40.66
N SER A 453 0.90 10.55 40.65
CA SER A 453 1.44 11.20 41.85
C SER A 453 0.44 12.22 42.41
N THR A 454 0.33 12.27 43.73
CA THR A 454 -0.42 13.34 44.41
C THR A 454 0.55 14.24 45.18
N PRO A 455 0.31 15.56 45.24
CA PRO A 455 1.12 16.46 46.05
C PRO A 455 0.90 16.18 47.54
N ALA A 456 1.90 16.48 48.36
CA ALA A 456 1.77 16.41 49.81
C ALA A 456 0.65 17.36 50.30
N PRO A 457 0.06 17.12 51.48
CA PRO A 457 -0.92 18.04 52.05
C PRO A 457 -0.38 19.48 52.09
N GLU A 458 -1.20 20.43 51.65
CA GLU A 458 -0.89 21.87 51.56
C GLU A 458 0.19 22.25 50.51
N THR A 459 0.64 21.31 49.67
CA THR A 459 1.44 21.60 48.47
C THR A 459 0.63 21.38 47.20
N GLY A 460 1.20 21.72 46.05
CA GLY A 460 0.58 21.44 44.76
C GLY A 460 1.60 21.42 43.64
N TYR A 461 1.21 20.88 42.49
CA TYR A 461 2.00 20.86 41.28
C TYR A 461 1.54 21.95 40.32
N PHE A 462 2.45 22.40 39.46
CA PHE A 462 2.09 23.07 38.21
C PHE A 462 2.49 22.18 37.04
N TYR A 463 1.80 22.36 35.92
CA TYR A 463 2.04 21.61 34.70
C TYR A 463 2.16 22.58 33.53
N LEU A 464 3.08 22.30 32.62
CA LEU A 464 3.15 22.94 31.31
C LEU A 464 2.99 21.85 30.27
N VAL A 465 2.25 22.16 29.22
CA VAL A 465 2.04 21.28 28.07
C VAL A 465 2.49 22.04 26.84
N ARG A 466 3.25 21.37 25.98
CA ARG A 466 3.53 21.85 24.63
C ARG A 466 3.15 20.77 23.63
N SER A 467 2.81 21.20 22.43
CA SER A 467 2.63 20.35 21.27
C SER A 467 3.97 20.03 20.62
N ARG A 468 4.00 18.93 19.89
CA ARG A 468 5.11 18.43 19.10
C ARG A 468 4.58 18.06 17.72
N ASN A 469 5.45 18.22 16.74
CA ASN A 469 5.29 17.68 15.41
C ASN A 469 6.59 16.91 15.14
N ASP A 470 6.54 15.59 15.29
CA ASP A 470 7.72 14.74 15.20
C ASP A 470 8.16 14.54 13.73
N LEU A 471 7.24 14.63 12.75
CA LEU A 471 7.57 14.72 11.32
C LEU A 471 8.59 15.85 11.05
N CYS A 472 8.35 17.00 11.67
CA CYS A 472 9.20 18.18 11.54
C CYS A 472 10.30 18.32 12.60
N ALA A 473 10.34 17.41 13.58
CA ALA A 473 11.12 17.55 14.81
C ALA A 473 10.95 18.92 15.51
N LEU A 474 9.81 19.57 15.32
CA LEU A 474 9.49 20.87 15.89
C LEU A 474 8.72 20.72 17.21
N ALA A 475 8.85 21.73 18.05
CA ALA A 475 8.13 21.81 19.31
C ALA A 475 7.47 23.17 19.43
N GLY A 476 6.21 23.17 19.87
CA GLY A 476 5.46 24.36 20.20
C GLY A 476 5.97 25.01 21.49
N SER A 477 5.34 26.13 21.81
CA SER A 477 5.56 26.88 23.05
C SER A 477 5.13 26.09 24.30
N TRP A 478 5.84 26.29 25.43
CA TRP A 478 5.40 25.86 26.77
C TRP A 478 4.30 26.74 27.38
N GLY A 479 3.65 27.56 26.55
CA GLY A 479 2.69 28.58 26.93
C GLY A 479 3.31 29.95 27.15
N HIS A 480 2.47 30.92 27.52
CA HIS A 480 2.88 32.30 27.70
C HIS A 480 2.92 32.68 29.18
N THR A 481 3.87 33.53 29.55
CA THR A 481 3.90 34.18 30.87
C THR A 481 2.70 35.12 31.03
N SER A 482 2.43 35.56 32.26
CA SER A 482 1.38 36.56 32.54
C SER A 482 1.62 37.91 31.86
N GLU A 483 2.84 38.18 31.40
CA GLU A 483 3.21 39.37 30.64
C GLU A 483 3.07 39.17 29.12
N GLY A 484 2.60 37.99 28.69
CA GLY A 484 2.41 37.63 27.29
C GLY A 484 3.70 37.22 26.58
N ALA A 485 4.84 37.15 27.28
CA ALA A 485 6.07 36.64 26.71
C ALA A 485 6.01 35.12 26.57
N ASP A 486 6.40 34.60 25.40
CA ASP A 486 6.52 33.18 25.12
C ASP A 486 7.58 32.52 26.02
N ARG A 487 7.27 31.34 26.56
CA ARG A 487 8.22 30.52 27.31
C ARG A 487 9.08 29.73 26.32
N ALA A 488 10.15 30.40 25.87
CA ALA A 488 11.00 29.97 24.77
C ALA A 488 11.59 28.55 24.90
N ASN A 489 11.68 27.90 23.74
CA ASN A 489 12.33 26.61 23.45
C ASN A 489 13.86 26.64 23.68
N THR A 490 14.31 26.66 24.95
CA THR A 490 15.75 26.58 25.28
C THR A 490 16.17 25.23 25.85
N ASN A 491 15.27 24.25 25.90
CA ASN A 491 15.63 22.88 26.26
C ASN A 491 15.16 21.88 25.19
N PRO A 492 15.99 21.63 24.16
CA PRO A 492 15.61 20.77 23.03
C PRO A 492 15.78 19.26 23.28
N ALA A 493 16.06 18.78 24.50
CA ALA A 493 16.51 17.39 24.69
C ALA A 493 15.95 16.59 25.90
N ALA A 494 14.87 17.02 26.58
CA ALA A 494 14.57 16.48 27.92
C ALA A 494 13.19 15.83 28.16
N CYS A 495 12.27 15.77 27.18
CA CYS A 495 11.04 14.97 27.31
C CYS A 495 11.22 13.69 26.49
N PRO A 496 11.18 12.48 27.11
CA PRO A 496 11.29 11.19 26.42
C PRO A 496 10.18 10.98 25.43
#